data_AF-A0A8T4RKT3-F1
#
_entry.id   AF-A0A8T4RKT3-F1
#
_cell.length_a   1.000
_cell.length_b   1.000
_cell.length_c   1.000
_cell.angle_alpha   90.00
_cell.angle_beta   90.00
_cell.angle_gamma   90.00
#
_symmetry.space_group_name_H-M   'P 1'
#
loop_
_entity.id
_entity.type
_entity.pdbx_description
1 polymer ?
#
loop_
_entity_poly.entity_id
_entity_poly.type
_entity_poly.pdbx_seq_one_letter_code
_entity_poly.pdbx_strand_id
1 'polypeptide(L)'
;VYYFPLKDVSPPAQFECKADLASGRYLCPELSGMFGFGGAYLESPYVTCWNKQTETWTDCTTPNLFVAGDEIRVRAHINNDEKGKCLKRTVQPPVAEIGEELILSIPENVPGPYFRQETLGIVSEAMFGGVANVLRKISAESNLGCKEPAYTGSPADVSAGKYIFKFIKVTDTTVRLILPSGVEPLGQYSRDGTKLVLGTKDTFTIEEINDVEFDIQDFKVKAVLGSVSPSDEKNQCVFEVGERSLYAQSANARNIQVSYELLERDEAGLCTFAKIPVKAAQGKSKHTQSIRIQRAQVTLEEVGGLHDSFMKGNYDQVQTLAVAVINKLQGDLDNALAIYYYIASMIMKGKSEGDETKYATVISNLLKAFFSRDWGGQDAADYGSSVVESGEYQKIKTYLCEVDTKYGSSYQQYCA
;
A
#
# COMPACT_ATOMS: atom_id res chain seq x y z
N VAL A 1 -59.85 23.55 -41.50
CA VAL A 1 -58.60 23.87 -40.76
C VAL A 1 -57.50 23.00 -41.33
N TYR A 2 -56.50 23.62 -41.96
CA TYR A 2 -55.35 22.97 -42.59
C TYR A 2 -54.29 22.69 -41.52
N TYR A 3 -53.82 21.44 -41.41
CA TYR A 3 -52.67 21.07 -40.58
C TYR A 3 -51.50 20.73 -41.50
N PHE A 4 -50.63 21.70 -41.78
CA PHE A 4 -49.29 21.42 -42.28
C PHE A 4 -48.39 21.14 -41.07
N PRO A 5 -47.52 20.11 -41.11
CA PRO A 5 -46.50 19.95 -40.09
C PRO A 5 -45.54 21.15 -40.16
N LEU A 6 -45.31 21.80 -39.02
CA LEU A 6 -44.30 22.85 -38.89
C LEU A 6 -42.94 22.22 -39.23
N LYS A 7 -42.38 22.57 -40.40
CA LYS A 7 -40.98 22.27 -40.71
C LYS A 7 -40.14 23.24 -39.91
N ASP A 8 -39.29 22.69 -39.03
CA ASP A 8 -38.25 23.43 -38.36
C ASP A 8 -37.31 24.05 -39.41
N VAL A 9 -37.16 25.37 -39.35
CA VAL A 9 -36.34 26.20 -40.26
C VAL A 9 -35.10 26.75 -39.55
N SER A 10 -34.78 26.24 -38.36
CA SER A 10 -33.51 26.57 -37.72
C SER A 10 -32.34 26.09 -38.60
N PRO A 11 -31.27 26.89 -38.75
CA PRO A 11 -30.10 26.49 -39.52
C PRO A 11 -29.59 25.14 -38.98
N PRO A 12 -29.12 24.21 -39.83
CA PRO A 12 -28.47 22.99 -39.34
C PRO A 12 -27.32 23.43 -38.44
N ALA A 13 -27.44 23.17 -37.14
CA ALA A 13 -26.39 23.48 -36.19
C ALA A 13 -25.13 22.73 -36.64
N GLN A 14 -24.12 23.50 -37.07
CA GLN A 14 -22.81 22.96 -37.39
C GLN A 14 -22.10 22.75 -36.07
N PHE A 15 -22.09 21.51 -35.58
CA PHE A 15 -21.33 21.16 -34.40
C PHE A 15 -19.93 20.74 -34.81
N GLU A 16 -18.90 21.43 -34.30
CA GLU A 16 -17.52 21.02 -34.55
C GLU A 16 -17.13 19.89 -33.60
N CYS A 17 -17.11 18.66 -34.12
CA CYS A 17 -16.60 17.50 -33.41
C CYS A 17 -15.16 17.23 -33.83
N LYS A 18 -14.26 17.10 -32.85
CA LYS A 18 -12.86 16.74 -33.06
C LYS A 18 -12.68 15.24 -32.80
N ALA A 19 -12.03 14.55 -33.73
CA ALA A 19 -11.60 13.17 -33.49
C ALA A 19 -10.27 13.21 -32.71
N ASP A 20 -10.26 12.61 -31.52
CA ASP A 20 -9.02 12.33 -30.80
C ASP A 20 -8.31 11.14 -31.47
N LEU A 21 -7.22 11.42 -32.17
CA LEU A 21 -6.44 10.45 -32.91
C LEU A 21 -5.72 9.43 -32.00
N ALA A 22 -5.54 9.72 -30.72
CA ALA A 22 -4.87 8.82 -29.78
C ALA A 22 -5.83 7.79 -29.16
N SER A 23 -7.08 8.19 -28.89
CA SER A 23 -8.09 7.32 -28.25
C SER A 23 -9.17 6.79 -29.20
N GLY A 24 -9.25 7.33 -30.43
CA GLY A 24 -10.27 6.99 -31.42
C GLY A 24 -11.67 7.54 -31.10
N ARG A 25 -11.79 8.43 -30.11
CA ARG A 25 -13.09 8.99 -29.67
C ARG A 25 -13.41 10.30 -30.39
N TYR A 26 -14.69 10.48 -30.73
CA TYR A 26 -15.22 11.75 -31.21
C TYR A 26 -15.64 12.62 -30.03
N LEU A 27 -14.98 13.77 -29.85
CA LEU A 27 -15.30 14.78 -28.86
C LEU A 27 -16.10 15.89 -29.53
N CYS A 28 -17.34 16.10 -29.09
CA CYS A 28 -18.20 17.20 -29.51
C CYS A 28 -18.45 18.12 -28.31
N PRO A 29 -17.62 19.15 -28.08
CA PRO A 29 -17.70 20.00 -26.89
C PRO A 29 -19.06 20.70 -26.71
N GLU A 30 -19.66 21.12 -27.83
CA GLU A 30 -20.92 21.87 -27.86
C GLU A 30 -22.13 20.99 -27.47
N LEU A 31 -22.17 19.74 -27.94
CA LEU A 31 -23.18 18.75 -27.53
C LEU A 31 -23.00 18.36 -26.05
N SER A 32 -21.76 18.22 -25.61
CA SER A 32 -21.44 17.84 -24.22
C SER A 32 -21.88 18.92 -23.22
N GLY A 33 -21.80 20.20 -23.62
CA GLY A 33 -22.28 21.35 -22.85
C GLY A 33 -23.80 21.47 -22.76
N MET A 34 -24.55 21.06 -23.81
CA MET A 34 -26.02 21.12 -23.83
C MET A 34 -26.70 20.01 -23.02
N PHE A 35 -26.07 18.83 -22.89
CA PHE A 35 -26.64 17.68 -22.18
C PHE A 35 -26.00 17.39 -20.80
N GLY A 36 -25.03 18.20 -20.36
CA GLY A 36 -24.37 18.03 -19.06
C GLY A 36 -23.43 16.83 -18.96
N PHE A 37 -23.04 16.23 -20.09
CA PHE A 37 -22.13 15.08 -20.17
C PHE A 37 -20.66 15.45 -20.41
N GLY A 38 -20.32 16.74 -20.32
CA GLY A 38 -18.95 17.25 -20.44
C GLY A 38 -18.50 18.00 -19.19
N GLY A 39 -17.21 17.90 -18.88
CA GLY A 39 -16.58 18.62 -17.78
C GLY A 39 -15.17 18.12 -17.55
N ALA A 40 -14.31 18.96 -16.99
CA ALA A 40 -12.97 18.54 -16.63
C ALA A 40 -13.00 17.51 -15.48
N TYR A 41 -12.08 16.54 -15.50
CA TYR A 41 -12.01 15.52 -14.46
C TYR A 41 -10.59 15.01 -14.24
N LEU A 42 -10.33 14.44 -13.06
CA LEU A 42 -9.14 13.67 -12.79
C LEU A 42 -9.30 12.28 -13.40
N GLU A 43 -8.34 11.89 -14.23
CA GLU A 43 -8.33 10.63 -14.98
C GLU A 43 -7.32 9.65 -14.37
N SER A 44 -7.66 8.36 -14.30
CA SER A 44 -6.74 7.31 -13.81
C SER A 44 -5.44 7.33 -14.62
N PRO A 45 -4.24 7.28 -13.99
CA PRO A 45 -3.95 6.90 -12.59
C PRO A 45 -4.12 8.02 -11.55
N TYR A 46 -4.76 9.14 -11.90
CA TYR A 46 -5.04 10.33 -11.09
C TYR A 46 -3.79 11.13 -10.71
N VAL A 47 -2.85 10.50 -10.00
CA VAL A 47 -1.60 11.11 -9.57
C VAL A 47 -0.47 10.09 -9.69
N THR A 48 0.63 10.50 -10.32
CA THR A 48 1.86 9.69 -10.42
C THR A 48 3.04 10.48 -9.89
N CYS A 49 4.08 9.79 -9.43
CA CYS A 49 5.28 10.37 -8.85
C CYS A 49 6.51 10.11 -9.73
N TRP A 50 7.43 11.08 -9.76
CA TRP A 50 8.64 10.96 -10.56
C TRP A 50 9.60 9.95 -9.95
N ASN A 51 10.00 8.96 -10.73
CA ASN A 51 11.05 8.02 -10.38
C ASN A 51 12.36 8.49 -11.01
N LYS A 52 13.25 9.07 -10.20
CA LYS A 52 14.56 9.58 -10.65
C LYS A 52 15.50 8.48 -11.17
N GLN A 53 15.28 7.22 -10.78
CA GLN A 53 16.14 6.10 -11.16
C GLN A 53 15.79 5.56 -12.56
N THR A 54 14.50 5.56 -12.92
CA THR A 54 14.02 5.10 -14.23
C THR A 54 13.68 6.24 -15.18
N GLU A 55 13.66 7.48 -14.69
CA GLU A 55 13.20 8.67 -15.43
C GLU A 55 11.76 8.52 -15.96
N THR A 56 10.94 7.78 -15.21
CA THR A 56 9.53 7.55 -15.55
C THR A 56 8.61 7.99 -14.41
N TRP A 57 7.32 8.08 -14.70
CA TRP A 57 6.28 8.36 -13.72
C TRP A 57 5.65 7.06 -13.26
N THR A 58 5.65 6.80 -11.96
CA THR A 58 5.15 5.55 -11.36
C THR A 58 4.21 5.84 -10.18
N ASP A 59 3.76 4.79 -9.50
CA ASP A 59 2.95 4.88 -8.30
C ASP A 59 3.69 5.58 -7.16
N CYS A 60 3.03 6.51 -6.48
CA CYS A 60 3.60 7.35 -5.44
C CYS A 60 3.97 6.64 -4.13
N THR A 61 3.56 5.38 -3.96
CA THR A 61 3.92 4.54 -2.81
C THR A 61 5.16 3.69 -3.08
N THR A 62 5.68 3.69 -4.31
CA THR A 62 6.90 2.94 -4.67
C THR A 62 8.06 3.33 -3.74
N PRO A 63 8.78 2.36 -3.16
CA PRO A 63 9.93 2.66 -2.30
C PRO A 63 11.05 3.40 -3.04
N ASN A 64 11.80 4.20 -2.29
CA ASN A 64 13.00 4.93 -2.73
C ASN A 64 12.78 5.97 -3.84
N LEU A 65 11.54 6.36 -4.11
CA LEU A 65 11.24 7.50 -4.99
C LEU A 65 11.74 8.81 -4.39
N PHE A 66 11.43 9.04 -3.11
CA PHE A 66 11.73 10.29 -2.41
C PHE A 66 12.45 9.99 -1.09
N VAL A 67 13.77 10.15 -1.12
CA VAL A 67 14.67 10.01 0.03
C VAL A 67 15.15 11.39 0.48
N ALA A 68 15.65 11.55 1.70
CA ALA A 68 16.20 12.81 2.19
C ALA A 68 17.11 13.50 1.15
N GLY A 69 16.81 14.77 0.88
CA GLY A 69 17.44 15.58 -0.17
C GLY A 69 16.75 15.54 -1.53
N ASP A 70 15.79 14.65 -1.77
CA ASP A 70 15.08 14.55 -3.04
C ASP A 70 13.90 15.52 -3.15
N GLU A 71 13.64 16.00 -4.36
CA GLU A 71 12.42 16.74 -4.67
C GLU A 71 11.22 15.80 -4.82
N ILE A 72 10.14 16.09 -4.09
CA ILE A 72 8.88 15.38 -4.18
C ILE A 72 8.13 15.88 -5.42
N ARG A 73 8.41 15.29 -6.57
CA ARG A 73 7.80 15.63 -7.87
C ARG A 73 6.61 14.75 -8.18
N VAL A 74 5.47 15.39 -8.42
CA VAL A 74 4.18 14.73 -8.64
C VAL A 74 3.55 15.24 -9.93
N ARG A 75 2.70 14.40 -10.53
CA ARG A 75 1.97 14.69 -11.77
C ARG A 75 0.52 14.29 -11.62
N ALA A 76 -0.37 15.28 -11.62
CA ALA A 76 -1.81 15.07 -11.68
C ALA A 76 -2.26 14.90 -13.13
N HIS A 77 -3.16 13.93 -13.35
CA HIS A 77 -3.71 13.55 -14.66
C HIS A 77 -5.12 14.11 -14.79
N ILE A 78 -5.31 15.04 -15.71
CA ILE A 78 -6.52 15.83 -15.84
C ILE A 78 -7.00 15.72 -17.27
N ASN A 79 -8.27 15.45 -17.50
CA ASN A 79 -8.89 15.67 -18.79
C ASN A 79 -9.57 17.05 -18.75
N ASN A 80 -9.14 17.96 -19.63
CA ASN A 80 -9.59 19.35 -19.63
C ASN A 80 -10.70 19.61 -20.66
N ASP A 81 -11.67 20.45 -20.30
CA ASP A 81 -12.88 20.75 -21.07
C ASP A 81 -12.81 22.08 -21.84
N GLU A 82 -11.59 22.58 -22.09
CA GLU A 82 -11.28 23.87 -22.74
C GLU A 82 -11.67 25.13 -21.94
N LYS A 83 -12.50 25.03 -20.89
CA LYS A 83 -13.10 26.19 -20.19
C LYS A 83 -12.24 26.82 -19.10
N GLY A 84 -11.03 26.31 -18.88
CA GLY A 84 -10.13 26.76 -17.83
C GLY A 84 -10.67 26.39 -16.45
N LYS A 85 -9.84 25.76 -15.62
CA LYS A 85 -10.23 25.25 -14.30
C LYS A 85 -9.18 25.61 -13.26
N CYS A 86 -9.48 25.32 -12.00
CA CYS A 86 -8.54 25.47 -10.92
C CYS A 86 -8.27 24.10 -10.30
N LEU A 87 -7.01 23.82 -9.98
CA LEU A 87 -6.59 22.62 -9.27
C LEU A 87 -6.19 23.02 -7.86
N LYS A 88 -7.02 22.68 -6.89
CA LYS A 88 -6.72 22.84 -5.47
C LYS A 88 -5.97 21.61 -4.97
N ARG A 89 -4.81 21.84 -4.37
CA ARG A 89 -3.98 20.85 -3.69
C ARG A 89 -4.07 21.08 -2.19
N THR A 90 -4.34 20.03 -1.42
CA THR A 90 -4.32 20.07 0.04
C THR A 90 -3.47 18.92 0.59
N VAL A 91 -2.57 19.22 1.54
CA VAL A 91 -1.68 18.23 2.15
C VAL A 91 -2.12 17.93 3.58
N GLN A 92 -2.32 16.65 3.90
CA GLN A 92 -2.78 16.19 5.21
C GLN A 92 -2.05 14.92 5.68
N PRO A 93 -1.75 14.81 6.99
CA PRO A 93 -1.70 15.91 7.97
C PRO A 93 -0.67 16.97 7.56
N PRO A 94 -0.65 18.17 8.19
CA PRO A 94 0.37 19.17 7.91
C PRO A 94 1.78 18.57 8.00
N VAL A 95 2.58 18.84 6.96
CA VAL A 95 3.97 18.38 6.87
C VAL A 95 4.85 19.62 6.87
N ALA A 96 5.89 19.62 7.69
CA ALA A 96 6.84 20.72 7.71
C ALA A 96 7.36 21.01 6.29
N GLU A 97 7.51 22.28 5.95
CA GLU A 97 8.08 22.74 4.66
C GLU A 97 7.22 22.46 3.41
N ILE A 98 6.08 21.77 3.54
CA ILE A 98 5.09 21.63 2.48
C ILE A 98 3.90 22.54 2.81
N GLY A 99 3.62 23.52 1.96
CA GLY A 99 2.45 24.38 2.11
C GLY A 99 1.15 23.56 2.12
N GLU A 100 0.32 23.78 3.14
CA GLU A 100 -0.91 23.00 3.38
C GLU A 100 -1.89 23.07 2.21
N GLU A 101 -2.01 24.23 1.58
CA GLU A 101 -2.95 24.47 0.50
C GLU A 101 -2.32 25.29 -0.62
N LEU A 102 -2.62 24.92 -1.87
CA LEU A 102 -2.23 25.66 -3.06
C LEU A 102 -3.32 25.52 -4.12
N ILE A 103 -3.75 26.63 -4.74
CA ILE A 103 -4.69 26.59 -5.87
C ILE A 103 -3.96 27.04 -7.14
N LEU A 104 -3.98 26.20 -8.16
CA LEU A 104 -3.29 26.41 -9.44
C LEU A 104 -4.30 26.61 -10.57
N SER A 105 -3.99 27.50 -11.52
CA SER A 105 -4.80 27.67 -12.73
C SER A 105 -4.45 26.63 -13.80
N ILE A 106 -5.48 26.10 -14.44
CA ILE A 106 -5.40 25.24 -15.63
C ILE A 106 -5.71 26.10 -16.87
N PRO A 107 -4.86 26.05 -17.92
CA PRO A 107 -5.05 26.83 -19.13
C PRO A 107 -6.40 26.57 -19.82
N GLU A 108 -6.92 27.61 -20.45
CA GLU A 108 -8.04 27.52 -21.40
C GLU A 108 -7.56 27.01 -22.76
N ASN A 109 -8.50 26.52 -23.58
CA ASN A 109 -8.26 26.13 -24.98
C ASN A 109 -7.26 24.97 -25.18
N VAL A 110 -7.02 24.16 -24.14
CA VAL A 110 -6.23 22.92 -24.22
C VAL A 110 -7.17 21.74 -23.94
N PRO A 111 -7.88 21.21 -24.95
CA PRO A 111 -8.76 20.04 -24.76
C PRO A 111 -7.97 18.77 -24.51
N GLY A 112 -8.57 17.84 -23.76
CA GLY A 112 -8.06 16.48 -23.62
C GLY A 112 -7.06 16.31 -22.46
N PRO A 113 -6.20 15.27 -22.54
CA PRO A 113 -5.26 14.96 -21.46
C PRO A 113 -4.26 16.09 -21.21
N TYR A 114 -4.29 16.59 -19.97
CA TYR A 114 -3.40 17.60 -19.44
C TYR A 114 -2.72 17.07 -18.17
N PHE A 115 -1.39 17.11 -18.18
CA PHE A 115 -0.59 16.59 -17.08
C PHE A 115 0.04 17.74 -16.31
N ARG A 116 -0.49 18.05 -15.13
CA ARG A 116 0.08 19.09 -14.27
C ARG A 116 1.19 18.50 -13.41
N GLN A 117 2.43 18.90 -13.67
CA GLN A 117 3.57 18.57 -12.82
C GLN A 117 3.78 19.66 -11.77
N GLU A 118 4.14 19.26 -10.56
CA GLU A 118 4.59 20.17 -9.51
C GLU A 118 5.64 19.51 -8.60
N THR A 119 6.40 20.35 -7.90
CA THR A 119 7.30 19.94 -6.81
C THR A 119 6.65 20.37 -5.50
N LEU A 120 6.37 19.41 -4.61
CA LEU A 120 5.72 19.69 -3.32
C LEU A 120 6.70 20.29 -2.30
N GLY A 121 7.98 19.90 -2.39
CA GLY A 121 9.05 20.29 -1.50
C GLY A 121 10.26 19.35 -1.66
N ILE A 122 11.28 19.56 -0.83
CA ILE A 122 12.45 18.68 -0.73
C ILE A 122 12.30 17.84 0.53
N VAL A 123 12.52 16.53 0.45
CA VAL A 123 12.47 15.65 1.63
C VAL A 123 13.52 16.10 2.64
N SER A 124 13.09 16.59 3.79
CA SER A 124 13.95 17.04 4.89
C SER A 124 13.64 16.27 6.17
N GLU A 125 14.59 16.26 7.12
CA GLU A 125 14.39 15.63 8.44
C GLU A 125 13.18 16.19 9.19
N ALA A 126 12.85 17.47 8.98
CA ALA A 126 11.69 18.12 9.60
C ALA A 126 10.36 17.47 9.17
N MET A 127 10.29 16.91 7.95
CA MET A 127 9.11 16.17 7.47
C MET A 127 8.89 14.86 8.22
N PHE A 128 9.88 14.38 8.99
CA PHE A 128 9.77 13.21 9.85
C PHE A 128 9.61 13.57 11.34
N GLY A 129 9.46 14.85 11.68
CA GLY A 129 9.16 15.34 13.03
C GLY A 129 7.65 15.51 13.32
N GLY A 130 7.30 15.56 14.62
CA GLY A 130 5.93 15.74 15.16
C GLY A 130 5.71 15.02 16.50
N VAL A 131 4.53 15.12 17.11
CA VAL A 131 4.13 14.30 18.28
C VAL A 131 3.11 13.29 17.78
N ALA A 132 3.33 12.00 18.04
CA ALA A 132 2.35 10.96 17.73
C ALA A 132 1.92 10.27 19.01
N ASN A 133 0.64 9.93 19.06
CA ASN A 133 0.09 9.08 20.09
C ASN A 133 0.63 7.67 19.86
N VAL A 134 1.27 7.10 20.88
CA VAL A 134 1.77 5.73 20.79
C VAL A 134 1.25 4.91 21.96
N LEU A 135 1.02 3.64 21.68
CA LEU A 135 0.83 2.63 22.70
C LEU A 135 2.18 1.96 23.00
N ARG A 136 2.67 2.09 24.22
CA ARG A 136 4.01 1.64 24.66
C ARG A 136 3.92 0.56 25.73
N LYS A 137 4.73 -0.48 25.63
CA LYS A 137 4.95 -1.46 26.70
C LYS A 137 5.68 -0.83 27.89
N ILE A 138 5.11 -0.96 29.09
CA ILE A 138 5.81 -0.65 30.33
C ILE A 138 6.65 -1.86 30.74
N SER A 139 7.94 -1.86 30.38
CA SER A 139 8.83 -3.01 30.58
C SER A 139 8.96 -3.46 32.04
N ALA A 140 8.99 -2.50 32.99
CA ALA A 140 9.08 -2.81 34.41
C ALA A 140 7.82 -3.53 34.96
N GLU A 141 6.65 -3.27 34.37
CA GLU A 141 5.35 -3.79 34.84
C GLU A 141 4.85 -4.99 34.01
N SER A 142 5.44 -5.23 32.85
CA SER A 142 5.09 -6.32 31.92
C SER A 142 5.94 -7.57 32.11
N ASN A 143 5.45 -8.71 31.64
CA ASN A 143 6.26 -9.90 31.41
C ASN A 143 7.37 -9.63 30.37
N LEU A 144 8.51 -10.30 30.53
CA LEU A 144 9.64 -10.23 29.61
C LEU A 144 9.28 -10.63 28.17
N GLY A 145 8.43 -11.64 28.00
CA GLY A 145 7.94 -12.11 26.70
C GLY A 145 6.97 -11.16 25.99
N CYS A 146 6.38 -10.19 26.69
CA CYS A 146 5.53 -9.18 26.04
C CYS A 146 6.36 -8.36 25.05
N LYS A 147 5.81 -8.07 23.87
CA LYS A 147 6.45 -7.18 22.88
C LYS A 147 5.69 -5.86 22.80
N GLU A 148 6.29 -4.88 22.11
CA GLU A 148 5.51 -3.71 21.69
C GLU A 148 4.38 -4.18 20.76
N PRO A 149 3.16 -3.67 20.92
CA PRO A 149 2.03 -4.11 20.12
C PRO A 149 2.22 -3.63 18.68
N ALA A 150 1.84 -4.47 17.72
CA ALA A 150 1.90 -4.11 16.30
C ALA A 150 0.63 -3.31 15.95
N TYR A 151 0.80 -2.11 15.39
CA TYR A 151 -0.31 -1.27 14.92
C TYR A 151 0.04 -0.56 13.62
N THR A 152 -0.99 -0.30 12.80
CA THR A 152 -0.84 0.23 11.43
C THR A 152 -0.94 1.76 11.35
N GLY A 153 -1.26 2.44 12.46
CA GLY A 153 -1.38 3.90 12.51
C GLY A 153 -1.57 4.46 13.92
N SER A 154 -1.31 5.77 14.07
CA SER A 154 -1.56 6.54 15.29
C SER A 154 -2.91 7.27 15.17
N PRO A 155 -3.84 7.11 16.12
CA PRO A 155 -5.05 7.93 16.21
C PRO A 155 -4.70 9.41 16.45
N ALA A 156 -5.59 10.30 16.01
CA ALA A 156 -5.43 11.74 16.17
C ALA A 156 -5.64 12.20 17.62
N ASP A 157 -6.65 11.64 18.30
CA ASP A 157 -7.05 12.01 19.65
C ASP A 157 -7.06 10.79 20.55
N VAL A 158 -6.28 10.82 21.63
CA VAL A 158 -6.25 9.75 22.63
C VAL A 158 -6.18 10.37 24.03
N SER A 159 -6.78 9.69 25.00
CA SER A 159 -6.64 9.97 26.41
C SER A 159 -5.51 9.13 27.00
N ALA A 160 -4.65 9.75 27.82
CA ALA A 160 -3.64 9.02 28.58
C ALA A 160 -4.29 7.90 29.42
N GLY A 161 -3.73 6.70 29.35
CA GLY A 161 -4.30 5.54 30.02
C GLY A 161 -3.34 4.36 30.05
N LYS A 162 -3.49 3.49 31.06
CA LYS A 162 -2.77 2.22 31.15
C LYS A 162 -3.73 1.06 30.90
N TYR A 163 -3.27 0.11 30.09
CA TYR A 163 -4.01 -1.06 29.64
C TYR A 163 -3.27 -2.32 30.04
N ILE A 164 -3.88 -3.10 30.93
CA ILE A 164 -3.27 -4.30 31.50
C ILE A 164 -3.97 -5.54 30.93
N PHE A 165 -3.33 -6.20 29.98
CA PHE A 165 -3.73 -7.51 29.49
C PHE A 165 -3.21 -8.56 30.45
N LYS A 166 -4.09 -9.24 31.18
CA LYS A 166 -3.70 -10.36 32.04
C LYS A 166 -4.04 -11.66 31.37
N PHE A 167 -3.22 -12.68 31.59
CA PHE A 167 -3.54 -14.03 31.15
C PHE A 167 -3.53 -14.99 32.34
N ILE A 168 -4.42 -15.97 32.33
CA ILE A 168 -4.52 -16.99 33.37
C ILE A 168 -4.29 -18.34 32.71
N LYS A 169 -3.27 -19.06 33.17
CA LYS A 169 -2.97 -20.41 32.72
C LYS A 169 -4.18 -21.32 32.98
N VAL A 170 -4.66 -21.99 31.93
CA VAL A 170 -5.67 -23.04 32.04
C VAL A 170 -5.03 -24.40 31.80
N THR A 171 -4.17 -24.49 30.79
CA THR A 171 -3.33 -25.67 30.51
C THR A 171 -1.90 -25.21 30.21
N ASP A 172 -1.00 -26.14 29.88
CA ASP A 172 0.38 -25.80 29.47
C ASP A 172 0.44 -25.07 28.11
N THR A 173 -0.61 -25.14 27.30
CA THR A 173 -0.65 -24.55 25.95
C THR A 173 -1.72 -23.48 25.79
N THR A 174 -2.69 -23.39 26.71
CA THR A 174 -3.81 -22.45 26.62
C THR A 174 -3.96 -21.58 27.86
N VAL A 175 -4.34 -20.33 27.60
CA VAL A 175 -4.61 -19.32 28.61
C VAL A 175 -5.99 -18.71 28.40
N ARG A 176 -6.53 -18.13 29.47
CA ARG A 176 -7.67 -17.23 29.40
C ARG A 176 -7.17 -15.78 29.43
N LEU A 177 -7.48 -15.01 28.39
CA LEU A 177 -7.12 -13.59 28.32
C LEU A 177 -8.17 -12.73 29.05
N ILE A 178 -7.70 -11.86 29.92
CA ILE A 178 -8.48 -10.85 30.62
C ILE A 178 -8.18 -9.49 29.99
N LEU A 179 -9.20 -8.92 29.36
CA LEU A 179 -9.16 -7.63 28.68
C LEU A 179 -9.33 -6.48 29.68
N PRO A 180 -8.47 -5.45 29.61
CA PRO A 180 -8.66 -4.24 30.39
C PRO A 180 -9.91 -3.47 29.94
N SER A 181 -10.42 -2.57 30.78
CA SER A 181 -11.53 -1.68 30.42
C SER A 181 -11.15 -0.77 29.25
N GLY A 182 -12.11 -0.48 28.36
CA GLY A 182 -11.88 0.39 27.20
C GLY A 182 -11.05 -0.27 26.08
N VAL A 183 -11.03 -1.60 26.05
CA VAL A 183 -10.45 -2.41 24.97
C VAL A 183 -11.53 -3.32 24.42
N GLU A 184 -11.72 -3.26 23.11
CA GLU A 184 -12.70 -4.09 22.40
C GLU A 184 -11.98 -5.02 21.42
N PRO A 185 -12.23 -6.33 21.47
CA PRO A 185 -11.74 -7.23 20.43
C PRO A 185 -12.52 -7.00 19.14
N LEU A 186 -11.84 -7.10 18.01
CA LEU A 186 -12.41 -6.89 16.67
C LEU A 186 -12.62 -8.22 15.93
N GLY A 187 -13.40 -8.15 14.84
CA GLY A 187 -13.68 -9.28 13.97
C GLY A 187 -14.71 -10.23 14.59
N GLN A 188 -14.39 -11.53 14.63
CA GLN A 188 -15.27 -12.58 15.16
C GLN A 188 -15.23 -12.74 16.68
N TYR A 189 -14.26 -12.09 17.33
CA TYR A 189 -14.09 -12.15 18.77
C TYR A 189 -15.00 -11.12 19.46
N SER A 190 -15.42 -11.43 20.67
CA SER A 190 -16.19 -10.50 21.50
C SER A 190 -15.71 -10.52 22.94
N ARG A 191 -16.22 -9.56 23.72
CA ARG A 191 -15.93 -9.40 25.14
C ARG A 191 -17.11 -9.92 25.96
N ASP A 192 -16.86 -10.90 26.83
CA ASP A 192 -17.80 -11.34 27.87
C ASP A 192 -17.28 -10.91 29.25
N GLY A 193 -17.84 -9.82 29.77
CA GLY A 193 -17.37 -9.16 30.99
C GLY A 193 -15.94 -8.64 30.81
N THR A 194 -14.95 -9.38 31.34
CA THR A 194 -13.52 -9.07 31.17
C THR A 194 -12.79 -10.09 30.33
N LYS A 195 -13.45 -11.12 29.80
CA LYS A 195 -12.81 -12.20 29.05
C LYS A 195 -12.93 -11.96 27.55
N LEU A 196 -11.88 -12.35 26.84
CA LEU A 196 -11.96 -12.59 25.40
C LEU A 196 -12.76 -13.88 25.15
N VAL A 197 -13.73 -13.84 24.24
CA VAL A 197 -14.51 -15.02 23.82
C VAL A 197 -14.67 -15.10 22.30
N LEU A 198 -14.83 -16.32 21.80
CA LEU A 198 -15.23 -16.63 20.43
C LEU A 198 -16.38 -17.64 20.49
N GLY A 199 -17.62 -17.14 20.35
CA GLY A 199 -18.81 -17.95 20.62
C GLY A 199 -18.84 -18.42 22.08
N THR A 200 -18.66 -19.72 22.31
CA THR A 200 -18.59 -20.33 23.66
C THR A 200 -17.17 -20.61 24.15
N LYS A 201 -16.14 -20.39 23.31
CA LYS A 201 -14.72 -20.61 23.66
C LYS A 201 -14.17 -19.41 24.43
N ASP A 202 -13.61 -19.63 25.62
CA ASP A 202 -12.99 -18.59 26.49
C ASP A 202 -11.52 -18.88 26.85
N THR A 203 -10.89 -19.83 26.16
CA THR A 203 -9.48 -20.20 26.32
C THR A 203 -8.80 -20.33 24.98
N PHE A 204 -7.58 -19.80 24.86
CA PHE A 204 -6.86 -19.65 23.60
C PHE A 204 -5.37 -19.91 23.81
N THR A 205 -4.68 -20.31 22.76
CA THR A 205 -3.21 -20.29 22.72
C THR A 205 -2.69 -18.85 22.66
N ILE A 206 -1.40 -18.65 22.96
CA ILE A 206 -0.77 -17.32 22.87
C ILE A 206 -0.77 -16.81 21.42
N GLU A 207 -0.56 -17.70 20.45
CA GLU A 207 -0.61 -17.39 19.01
C GLU A 207 -2.00 -16.93 18.59
N GLU A 208 -3.05 -17.68 18.97
CA GLU A 208 -4.44 -17.28 18.69
C GLU A 208 -4.78 -15.90 19.27
N ILE A 209 -4.30 -15.60 20.48
CA ILE A 209 -4.51 -14.28 21.10
C ILE A 209 -3.76 -13.18 20.34
N ASN A 210 -2.55 -13.45 19.89
CA ASN A 210 -1.75 -12.47 19.17
C ASN A 210 -2.30 -12.14 17.78
N ASP A 211 -3.05 -13.05 17.18
CA ASP A 211 -3.75 -12.83 15.91
C ASP A 211 -5.03 -11.99 16.06
N VAL A 212 -5.59 -11.90 17.28
CA VAL A 212 -6.73 -11.05 17.58
C VAL A 212 -6.33 -9.58 17.45
N GLU A 213 -7.12 -8.84 16.68
CA GLU A 213 -7.03 -7.38 16.62
C GLU A 213 -7.88 -6.78 17.74
N PHE A 214 -7.30 -5.84 18.47
CA PHE A 214 -7.97 -5.11 19.54
C PHE A 214 -8.03 -3.64 19.18
N ASP A 215 -9.16 -3.01 19.49
CA ASP A 215 -9.33 -1.57 19.49
C ASP A 215 -9.07 -1.03 20.90
N ILE A 216 -8.10 -0.12 21.00
CA ILE A 216 -7.75 0.60 22.23
C ILE A 216 -7.77 2.09 21.90
N GLN A 217 -8.88 2.78 22.16
CA GLN A 217 -9.03 4.21 21.77
C GLN A 217 -8.64 4.49 20.30
N ASP A 218 -9.22 3.72 19.37
CA ASP A 218 -8.94 3.76 17.94
C ASP A 218 -7.55 3.24 17.51
N PHE A 219 -6.68 2.85 18.46
CA PHE A 219 -5.52 2.04 18.12
C PHE A 219 -5.98 0.62 17.78
N LYS A 220 -5.83 0.23 16.52
CA LYS A 220 -5.99 -1.16 16.08
C LYS A 220 -4.67 -1.90 16.29
N VAL A 221 -4.63 -2.76 17.29
CA VAL A 221 -3.40 -3.42 17.76
C VAL A 221 -3.49 -4.94 17.69
N LYS A 222 -2.37 -5.58 17.40
CA LYS A 222 -2.17 -7.04 17.45
C LYS A 222 -0.96 -7.40 18.32
N ALA A 223 -0.79 -8.70 18.57
CA ALA A 223 0.33 -9.25 19.31
C ALA A 223 0.48 -8.73 20.76
N VAL A 224 -0.64 -8.51 21.44
CA VAL A 224 -0.69 -7.93 22.80
C VAL A 224 0.00 -8.79 23.87
N LEU A 225 0.21 -10.09 23.61
CA LEU A 225 0.95 -10.98 24.49
C LEU A 225 2.37 -11.30 24.01
N GLY A 226 2.73 -11.02 22.75
CA GLY A 226 4.07 -11.28 22.23
C GLY A 226 4.46 -12.76 22.35
N SER A 227 5.61 -13.04 22.94
CA SER A 227 6.14 -14.42 23.12
C SER A 227 6.13 -14.87 24.59
N VAL A 228 5.13 -14.45 25.36
CA VAL A 228 4.95 -14.95 26.75
C VAL A 228 4.67 -16.44 26.78
N SER A 229 5.10 -17.10 27.84
CA SER A 229 4.77 -18.50 28.13
C SER A 229 3.60 -18.57 29.13
N PRO A 230 2.66 -19.53 28.97
CA PRO A 230 1.59 -19.77 29.95
C PRO A 230 2.10 -20.05 31.37
N SER A 231 3.35 -20.48 31.51
CA SER A 231 3.97 -20.83 32.81
C SER A 231 4.83 -19.70 33.42
N ASP A 232 4.87 -18.52 32.79
CA ASP A 232 5.66 -17.40 33.32
C ASP A 232 5.09 -16.88 34.65
N GLU A 233 5.98 -16.54 35.59
CA GLU A 233 5.58 -15.99 36.90
C GLU A 233 4.79 -14.68 36.81
N LYS A 234 5.11 -13.88 35.79
CA LYS A 234 4.44 -12.59 35.56
C LYS A 234 3.41 -12.76 34.46
N ASN A 235 2.13 -12.76 34.81
CA ASN A 235 1.06 -13.14 33.89
C ASN A 235 0.34 -11.94 33.24
N GLN A 236 1.09 -10.88 32.92
CA GLN A 236 0.49 -9.65 32.37
C GLN A 236 1.40 -8.89 31.40
N CYS A 237 0.79 -8.23 30.42
CA CYS A 237 1.39 -7.23 29.55
C CYS A 237 0.72 -5.88 29.80
N VAL A 238 1.52 -4.88 30.16
CA VAL A 238 1.05 -3.54 30.52
C VAL A 238 1.47 -2.57 29.44
N PHE A 239 0.50 -1.92 28.83
CA PHE A 239 0.69 -0.89 27.85
C PHE A 239 0.21 0.46 28.37
N GLU A 240 0.82 1.54 27.93
CA GLU A 240 0.36 2.90 28.21
C GLU A 240 0.23 3.69 26.93
N VAL A 241 -0.84 4.48 26.88
CA VAL A 241 -1.02 5.51 25.86
C VAL A 241 -0.23 6.73 26.31
N GLY A 242 0.72 7.15 25.49
CA GLY A 242 1.53 8.33 25.73
C GLY A 242 1.81 9.09 24.45
N GLU A 243 2.17 10.35 24.61
CA GLU A 243 2.70 11.17 23.53
C GLU A 243 4.18 10.85 23.35
N ARG A 244 4.57 10.41 22.15
CA ARG A 244 5.97 10.29 21.79
C ARG A 244 6.32 11.41 20.82
N SER A 245 7.28 12.22 21.22
CA SER A 245 8.04 13.06 20.30
C SER A 245 8.63 12.16 19.22
N LEU A 246 8.19 12.32 17.96
CA LEU A 246 8.68 11.58 16.79
C LEU A 246 10.17 11.82 16.52
N TYR A 247 10.82 12.72 17.26
CA TYR A 247 12.28 12.82 17.30
C TYR A 247 12.96 11.53 17.77
N ALA A 248 12.24 10.59 18.40
CA ALA A 248 12.82 9.40 19.01
C ALA A 248 12.43 8.06 18.35
N GLN A 249 11.85 8.03 17.14
CA GLN A 249 11.68 6.77 16.39
C GLN A 249 12.45 6.78 15.06
N SER A 250 13.24 5.72 14.92
CA SER A 250 14.02 5.25 13.78
C SER A 250 13.19 4.89 12.54
N ALA A 251 12.01 5.47 12.34
CA ALA A 251 11.15 5.16 11.21
C ALA A 251 11.75 5.76 9.94
N ASN A 252 12.34 4.90 9.11
CA ASN A 252 12.98 5.30 7.87
C ASN A 252 11.98 5.80 6.80
N ALA A 253 10.67 5.63 7.00
CA ALA A 253 9.64 5.98 6.04
C ALA A 253 8.41 6.61 6.70
N ARG A 254 7.74 7.52 5.97
CA ARG A 254 6.45 8.13 6.32
C ARG A 254 5.60 8.24 5.06
N ASN A 255 4.29 8.09 5.20
CA ASN A 255 3.34 8.42 4.14
C ASN A 255 2.72 9.80 4.40
N ILE A 256 2.68 10.64 3.39
CA ILE A 256 1.96 11.92 3.37
C ILE A 256 0.74 11.77 2.45
N GLN A 257 -0.35 12.46 2.72
CA GLN A 257 -1.52 12.46 1.83
C GLN A 257 -1.65 13.79 1.11
N VAL A 258 -1.84 13.74 -0.20
CA VAL A 258 -2.01 14.92 -1.06
C VAL A 258 -3.32 14.77 -1.81
N SER A 259 -4.25 15.67 -1.53
CA SER A 259 -5.56 15.72 -2.18
C SER A 259 -5.54 16.72 -3.31
N TYR A 260 -6.00 16.30 -4.48
CA TYR A 260 -6.25 17.15 -5.64
C TYR A 260 -7.74 17.27 -5.87
N GLU A 261 -8.23 18.50 -6.04
CA GLU A 261 -9.62 18.83 -6.26
C GLU A 261 -9.75 19.83 -7.40
N LEU A 262 -10.56 19.49 -8.40
CA LEU A 262 -10.87 20.37 -9.52
C LEU A 262 -12.01 21.31 -9.14
N LEU A 263 -11.77 22.59 -9.31
CA LEU A 263 -12.72 23.66 -9.02
C LEU A 263 -12.99 24.48 -10.29
N GLU A 264 -14.22 24.98 -10.40
CA GLU A 264 -14.57 26.03 -11.34
C GLU A 264 -13.87 27.33 -10.92
N ARG A 265 -13.55 28.18 -11.91
CA ARG A 265 -13.03 29.52 -11.67
C ARG A 265 -14.05 30.36 -10.90
N ASP A 266 -13.55 31.35 -10.17
CA ASP A 266 -14.41 32.32 -9.48
C ASP A 266 -15.15 33.24 -10.47
N GLU A 267 -16.02 34.10 -9.95
CA GLU A 267 -16.85 35.01 -10.75
C GLU A 267 -16.02 35.98 -11.61
N ALA A 268 -14.75 36.22 -11.25
CA ALA A 268 -13.80 37.05 -12.00
C ALA A 268 -12.97 36.24 -13.01
N GLY A 269 -13.23 34.93 -13.15
CA GLY A 269 -12.48 34.03 -14.02
C GLY A 269 -11.10 33.65 -13.48
N LEU A 270 -10.84 33.88 -12.19
CA LEU A 270 -9.57 33.60 -11.51
C LEU A 270 -9.67 32.36 -10.62
N CYS A 271 -8.52 31.90 -10.12
CA CYS A 271 -8.45 30.76 -9.20
C CYS A 271 -8.25 31.15 -7.74
N THR A 272 -8.12 32.45 -7.44
CA THR A 272 -7.79 32.93 -6.10
C THR A 272 -8.88 32.59 -5.08
N PHE A 273 -10.15 32.64 -5.49
CA PHE A 273 -11.29 32.36 -4.61
C PHE A 273 -12.19 31.24 -5.15
N ALA A 274 -11.64 30.36 -6.01
CA ALA A 274 -12.34 29.20 -6.52
C ALA A 274 -12.78 28.29 -5.35
N LYS A 275 -14.07 27.96 -5.31
CA LYS A 275 -14.69 27.15 -4.23
C LYS A 275 -15.65 26.09 -4.75
N ILE A 276 -16.12 26.22 -5.98
CA ILE A 276 -17.16 25.37 -6.55
C ILE A 276 -16.48 24.16 -7.20
N PRO A 277 -16.71 22.92 -6.73
CA PRO A 277 -16.13 21.75 -7.37
C PRO A 277 -16.69 21.54 -8.77
N VAL A 278 -15.83 21.09 -9.69
CA VAL A 278 -16.25 20.71 -11.04
C VAL A 278 -17.21 19.52 -10.95
N LYS A 279 -18.30 19.58 -11.73
CA LYS A 279 -19.19 18.44 -11.90
C LYS A 279 -18.59 17.50 -12.95
N ALA A 280 -17.92 16.46 -12.47
CA ALA A 280 -17.34 15.43 -13.33
C ALA A 280 -18.41 14.38 -13.71
N ALA A 281 -18.75 14.28 -15.00
CA ALA A 281 -19.61 13.21 -15.52
C ALA A 281 -18.83 11.90 -15.76
N GLN A 282 -17.50 12.00 -15.86
CA GLN A 282 -16.55 10.89 -16.02
C GLN A 282 -15.36 11.12 -15.07
N GLY A 283 -14.68 10.07 -14.62
CA GLY A 283 -13.54 10.21 -13.69
C GLY A 283 -13.92 10.70 -12.30
N LYS A 284 -13.05 11.49 -11.66
CA LYS A 284 -13.29 12.07 -10.32
C LYS A 284 -13.04 13.57 -10.33
N SER A 285 -13.84 14.34 -9.58
CA SER A 285 -13.55 15.76 -9.31
C SER A 285 -12.52 15.95 -8.20
N LYS A 286 -12.33 14.95 -7.34
CA LYS A 286 -11.36 14.94 -6.24
C LYS A 286 -10.70 13.57 -6.06
N HIS A 287 -9.40 13.55 -5.79
CA HIS A 287 -8.65 12.34 -5.46
C HIS A 287 -7.58 12.61 -4.42
N THR A 288 -7.42 11.70 -3.47
CA THR A 288 -6.37 11.75 -2.44
C THR A 288 -5.34 10.68 -2.72
N GLN A 289 -4.09 11.11 -2.92
CA GLN A 289 -2.95 10.23 -3.18
C GLN A 289 -2.07 10.11 -1.94
N SER A 290 -1.69 8.89 -1.58
CA SER A 290 -0.63 8.66 -0.60
C SER A 290 0.73 8.70 -1.29
N ILE A 291 1.68 9.42 -0.71
CA ILE A 291 3.07 9.55 -1.18
C ILE A 291 4.00 9.07 -0.07
N ARG A 292 4.90 8.15 -0.41
CA ARG A 292 5.91 7.64 0.52
C ARG A 292 7.18 8.50 0.47
N ILE A 293 7.62 9.00 1.61
CA ILE A 293 8.91 9.70 1.80
C ILE A 293 9.81 8.90 2.76
N GLN A 294 11.12 8.98 2.58
CA GLN A 294 12.09 8.19 3.34
C GLN A 294 13.30 9.01 3.81
N ARG A 295 13.88 8.67 4.98
CA ARG A 295 15.09 9.33 5.49
C ARG A 295 16.34 8.83 4.76
N ALA A 296 16.41 7.52 4.54
CA ALA A 296 17.46 6.86 3.79
C ALA A 296 16.84 5.91 2.76
N GLN A 297 17.61 5.61 1.71
CA GLN A 297 17.27 4.51 0.82
C GLN A 297 17.16 3.25 1.66
N VAL A 298 16.03 2.56 1.58
CA VAL A 298 15.97 1.16 1.99
C VAL A 298 16.59 0.40 0.82
N THR A 299 17.50 -0.54 1.05
CA THR A 299 17.96 -1.37 -0.06
C THR A 299 16.73 -2.00 -0.71
N LEU A 300 16.60 -1.81 -2.02
CA LEU A 300 15.50 -2.30 -2.86
C LEU A 300 15.62 -3.82 -3.07
N GLU A 301 16.13 -4.53 -2.05
CA GLU A 301 16.64 -5.90 -2.17
C GLU A 301 15.55 -6.96 -2.15
N GLU A 302 14.30 -6.65 -1.76
CA GLU A 302 13.37 -7.76 -1.47
C GLU A 302 12.23 -7.97 -2.46
N VAL A 303 11.70 -6.95 -3.15
CA VAL A 303 10.60 -7.22 -4.14
C VAL A 303 10.62 -6.34 -5.39
N GLY A 304 11.04 -5.07 -5.33
CA GLY A 304 11.03 -4.19 -6.51
C GLY A 304 12.17 -4.45 -7.52
N GLY A 305 13.38 -4.75 -7.04
CA GLY A 305 14.55 -4.96 -7.91
C GLY A 305 14.51 -6.26 -8.71
N LEU A 306 13.87 -7.31 -8.17
CA LEU A 306 13.75 -8.61 -8.82
C LEU A 306 12.89 -8.53 -10.09
N HIS A 307 11.70 -7.94 -9.99
CA HIS A 307 10.80 -7.80 -11.11
C HIS A 307 11.42 -6.91 -12.21
N ASP A 308 11.94 -5.74 -11.85
CA ASP A 308 12.52 -4.81 -12.82
C ASP A 308 13.74 -5.42 -13.54
N SER A 309 14.61 -6.11 -12.81
CA SER A 309 15.78 -6.79 -13.39
C SER A 309 15.35 -7.95 -14.29
N PHE A 310 14.32 -8.70 -13.89
CA PHE A 310 13.75 -9.78 -14.69
C PHE A 310 13.14 -9.27 -16.01
N MET A 311 12.34 -8.20 -15.94
CA MET A 311 11.71 -7.59 -17.11
C MET A 311 12.73 -6.97 -18.08
N LYS A 312 13.88 -6.51 -17.57
CA LYS A 312 15.01 -6.03 -18.38
C LYS A 312 15.91 -7.16 -18.92
N GLY A 313 15.61 -8.42 -18.60
CA GLY A 313 16.41 -9.58 -19.01
C GLY A 313 17.76 -9.71 -18.28
N ASN A 314 17.98 -8.97 -17.19
CA ASN A 314 19.21 -9.05 -16.40
C ASN A 314 19.14 -10.18 -15.37
N TYR A 315 19.16 -11.42 -15.86
CA TYR A 315 18.95 -12.61 -15.03
C TYR A 315 20.05 -12.84 -13.97
N ASP A 316 21.29 -12.40 -14.21
CA ASP A 316 22.39 -12.49 -13.25
C ASP A 316 22.18 -11.55 -12.05
N GLN A 317 21.61 -10.36 -12.30
CA GLN A 317 21.23 -9.44 -11.24
C GLN A 317 20.05 -9.98 -10.43
N VAL A 318 19.04 -10.59 -11.09
CA VAL A 318 17.92 -11.24 -10.38
C VAL A 318 18.45 -12.34 -9.45
N GLN A 319 19.38 -13.17 -9.93
CA GLN A 319 20.00 -14.21 -9.12
C GLN A 319 20.70 -13.64 -7.88
N THR A 320 21.51 -12.59 -8.06
CA THR A 320 22.27 -11.98 -6.95
C THR A 320 21.33 -11.42 -5.88
N LEU A 321 20.27 -10.72 -6.29
CA LEU A 321 19.27 -10.17 -5.39
C LEU A 321 18.47 -11.28 -4.69
N ALA A 322 18.02 -12.28 -5.44
CA ALA A 322 17.21 -13.36 -4.89
C ALA A 322 17.99 -14.18 -3.84
N VAL A 323 19.27 -14.46 -4.09
CA VAL A 323 20.11 -15.19 -3.13
C VAL A 323 20.26 -14.42 -1.81
N ALA A 324 20.36 -13.10 -1.84
CA ALA A 324 20.44 -12.29 -0.63
C ALA A 324 19.19 -12.43 0.26
N VAL A 325 18.01 -12.49 -0.35
CA VAL A 325 16.73 -12.71 0.35
C VAL A 325 16.59 -14.16 0.83
N ILE A 326 16.91 -15.14 -0.03
CA ILE A 326 16.78 -16.57 0.31
C ILE A 326 17.68 -16.93 1.49
N ASN A 327 18.89 -16.38 1.55
CA ASN A 327 19.85 -16.61 2.65
C ASN A 327 19.41 -16.04 4.00
N LYS A 328 18.37 -15.20 4.06
CA LYS A 328 17.77 -14.79 5.34
C LYS A 328 16.98 -15.91 6.00
N LEU A 329 16.65 -16.98 5.26
CA LEU A 329 15.94 -18.17 5.73
C LEU A 329 14.58 -17.86 6.40
N GLN A 330 13.97 -16.74 6.02
CA GLN A 330 12.68 -16.30 6.54
C GLN A 330 11.51 -16.94 5.78
N GLY A 331 10.42 -17.22 6.48
CA GLY A 331 9.17 -17.76 5.96
C GLY A 331 8.16 -16.67 5.58
N ASP A 332 8.62 -15.60 4.93
CA ASP A 332 7.78 -14.49 4.50
C ASP A 332 7.51 -14.50 2.97
N LEU A 333 6.63 -13.60 2.53
CA LEU A 333 6.25 -13.50 1.12
C LEU A 333 7.43 -13.05 0.24
N ASP A 334 8.35 -12.26 0.78
CA ASP A 334 9.53 -11.77 0.07
C ASP A 334 10.47 -12.93 -0.29
N ASN A 335 10.67 -13.87 0.63
CA ASN A 335 11.39 -15.11 0.38
C ASN A 335 10.73 -15.96 -0.73
N ALA A 336 9.40 -16.11 -0.71
CA ALA A 336 8.65 -16.81 -1.76
C ALA A 336 8.82 -16.13 -3.14
N LEU A 337 8.75 -14.80 -3.19
CA LEU A 337 8.94 -14.01 -4.40
C LEU A 337 10.37 -14.10 -4.95
N ALA A 338 11.37 -14.09 -4.08
CA ALA A 338 12.77 -14.27 -4.46
C ALA A 338 13.01 -15.62 -5.14
N ILE A 339 12.48 -16.70 -4.55
CA ILE A 339 12.59 -18.05 -5.15
C ILE A 339 11.88 -18.10 -6.50
N TYR A 340 10.67 -17.55 -6.61
CA TYR A 340 9.92 -17.45 -7.86
C TYR A 340 10.73 -16.77 -8.97
N TYR A 341 11.22 -15.55 -8.72
CA TYR A 341 11.95 -14.79 -9.74
C TYR A 341 13.28 -15.43 -10.10
N TYR A 342 13.95 -16.08 -9.16
CA TYR A 342 15.19 -16.80 -9.44
C TYR A 342 14.92 -18.01 -10.36
N ILE A 343 13.91 -18.83 -10.05
CA ILE A 343 13.51 -19.95 -10.91
C ILE A 343 13.14 -19.45 -12.31
N ALA A 344 12.27 -18.44 -12.40
CA ALA A 344 11.86 -17.86 -13.67
C ALA A 344 13.07 -17.35 -14.48
N SER A 345 14.04 -16.71 -13.81
CA SER A 345 15.26 -16.20 -14.45
C SER A 345 16.14 -17.32 -15.01
N MET A 346 16.29 -18.43 -14.31
CA MET A 346 17.08 -19.57 -14.79
C MET A 346 16.44 -20.23 -16.01
N ILE A 347 15.11 -20.35 -16.02
CA ILE A 347 14.37 -20.87 -17.19
C ILE A 347 14.57 -19.95 -18.40
N MET A 348 14.40 -18.64 -18.21
CA MET A 348 14.54 -17.66 -19.29
C MET A 348 15.99 -17.56 -19.79
N LYS A 349 16.96 -17.62 -18.89
CA LYS A 349 18.39 -17.66 -19.24
C LYS A 349 18.72 -18.91 -20.06
N GLY A 350 18.27 -20.09 -19.63
CA GLY A 350 18.43 -21.33 -20.40
C GLY A 350 17.84 -21.23 -21.80
N LYS A 351 16.61 -20.70 -21.93
CA LYS A 351 15.98 -20.44 -23.23
C LYS A 351 16.82 -19.51 -24.11
N SER A 352 17.34 -18.41 -23.54
CA SER A 352 18.17 -17.46 -24.28
C SER A 352 19.49 -18.07 -24.78
N GLU A 353 19.98 -19.09 -24.07
CA GLU A 353 21.20 -19.83 -24.40
C GLU A 353 20.94 -21.08 -25.28
N GLY A 354 19.69 -21.31 -25.70
CA GLY A 354 19.28 -22.40 -26.57
C GLY A 354 19.01 -23.73 -25.88
N ASP A 355 19.05 -23.79 -24.55
CA ASP A 355 18.76 -24.98 -23.76
C ASP A 355 18.01 -24.60 -22.47
N GLU A 356 16.69 -24.74 -22.51
CA GLU A 356 15.80 -24.47 -21.37
C GLU A 356 16.10 -25.36 -20.15
N THR A 357 16.72 -26.52 -20.34
CA THR A 357 17.04 -27.49 -19.27
C THR A 357 18.41 -27.30 -18.65
N LYS A 358 19.25 -26.41 -19.21
CA LYS A 358 20.63 -26.18 -18.78
C LYS A 358 20.78 -25.95 -17.26
N TYR A 359 19.79 -25.32 -16.63
CA TYR A 359 19.79 -24.98 -15.22
C TYR A 359 18.87 -25.85 -14.35
N ALA A 360 18.47 -27.03 -14.83
CA ALA A 360 17.53 -27.92 -14.14
C ALA A 360 17.94 -28.27 -12.70
N THR A 361 19.24 -28.47 -12.44
CA THR A 361 19.76 -28.74 -11.08
C THR A 361 19.57 -27.55 -10.14
N VAL A 362 19.81 -26.33 -10.62
CA VAL A 362 19.61 -25.10 -9.83
C VAL A 362 18.13 -24.90 -9.54
N ILE A 363 17.27 -25.10 -10.54
CA ILE A 363 15.82 -25.02 -10.40
C ILE A 363 15.31 -26.04 -9.37
N SER A 364 15.79 -27.29 -9.42
CA SER A 364 15.43 -28.33 -8.46
C SER A 364 15.80 -27.95 -7.02
N ASN A 365 16.99 -27.38 -6.80
CA ASN A 365 17.40 -26.90 -5.47
C ASN A 365 16.54 -25.73 -4.98
N LEU A 366 16.10 -24.85 -5.87
CA LEU A 366 15.21 -23.75 -5.52
C LEU A 366 13.79 -24.24 -5.21
N LEU A 367 13.29 -25.25 -5.93
CA LEU A 367 12.02 -25.91 -5.60
C LEU A 367 12.10 -26.58 -4.23
N LYS A 368 13.24 -27.19 -3.89
CA LYS A 368 13.50 -27.72 -2.54
C LYS A 368 13.42 -26.64 -1.47
N ALA A 369 14.03 -25.48 -1.72
CA ALA A 369 13.99 -24.34 -0.80
C ALA A 369 12.56 -23.78 -0.61
N PHE A 370 11.73 -23.86 -1.63
CA PHE A 370 10.33 -23.43 -1.55
C PHE A 370 9.45 -24.46 -0.81
N PHE A 371 9.42 -25.71 -1.29
CA PHE A 371 8.46 -26.72 -0.82
C PHE A 371 8.89 -27.45 0.45
N SER A 372 10.18 -27.73 0.59
CA SER A 372 10.73 -28.45 1.75
C SER A 372 11.47 -27.53 2.72
N ARG A 373 11.53 -26.23 2.43
CA ARG A 373 12.21 -25.22 3.24
C ARG A 373 13.66 -25.59 3.57
N ASP A 374 14.33 -26.32 2.68
CA ASP A 374 15.74 -26.66 2.81
C ASP A 374 16.55 -25.91 1.75
N TRP A 375 17.42 -25.02 2.21
CA TRP A 375 18.34 -24.26 1.36
C TRP A 375 19.78 -24.49 1.80
N GLY A 376 20.58 -25.10 0.92
CA GLY A 376 22.00 -25.37 1.21
C GLY A 376 22.22 -26.35 2.37
N GLY A 377 21.25 -27.20 2.70
CA GLY A 377 21.30 -28.10 3.84
C GLY A 377 20.95 -27.42 5.17
N GLN A 378 20.39 -26.21 5.13
CA GLN A 378 19.86 -25.50 6.29
C GLN A 378 18.34 -25.42 6.21
N ASP A 379 17.67 -25.71 7.33
CA ASP A 379 16.24 -25.56 7.46
C ASP A 379 15.89 -24.06 7.57
N ALA A 380 15.05 -23.59 6.65
CA ALA A 380 14.46 -22.26 6.67
C ALA A 380 13.15 -22.27 7.47
N ALA A 381 12.75 -21.11 7.98
CA ALA A 381 11.47 -20.98 8.65
C ALA A 381 10.33 -21.31 7.67
N ASP A 382 9.34 -22.08 8.15
CA ASP A 382 8.13 -22.37 7.40
C ASP A 382 7.35 -21.10 7.04
N TYR A 383 6.66 -21.13 5.91
CA TYR A 383 5.74 -20.06 5.56
C TYR A 383 4.56 -20.05 6.52
N GLY A 384 4.37 -18.94 7.24
CA GLY A 384 3.23 -18.77 8.14
C GLY A 384 1.89 -18.80 7.39
N SER A 385 0.80 -19.11 8.11
CA SER A 385 -0.56 -19.16 7.54
C SER A 385 -0.94 -17.90 6.77
N SER A 386 -0.61 -16.72 7.31
CA SER A 386 -0.86 -15.42 6.66
C SER A 386 -0.15 -15.25 5.31
N VAL A 387 1.00 -15.90 5.12
CA VAL A 387 1.73 -15.94 3.85
C VAL A 387 1.11 -16.98 2.94
N VAL A 388 0.88 -18.20 3.44
CA VAL A 388 0.33 -19.30 2.65
C VAL A 388 -1.06 -18.96 2.10
N GLU A 389 -1.91 -18.30 2.88
CA GLU A 389 -3.27 -17.91 2.49
C GLU A 389 -3.30 -16.68 1.56
N SER A 390 -2.18 -15.96 1.40
CA SER A 390 -2.13 -14.80 0.52
C SER A 390 -2.31 -15.18 -0.95
N GLY A 391 -3.02 -14.33 -1.70
CA GLY A 391 -3.26 -14.57 -3.12
C GLY A 391 -1.97 -14.62 -3.94
N GLU A 392 -0.97 -13.81 -3.57
CA GLU A 392 0.35 -13.77 -4.18
C GLU A 392 1.11 -15.09 -3.98
N TYR A 393 1.13 -15.63 -2.76
CA TYR A 393 1.76 -16.92 -2.50
C TYR A 393 1.08 -18.05 -3.26
N GLN A 394 -0.26 -18.09 -3.31
CA GLN A 394 -1.00 -19.11 -4.05
C GLN A 394 -0.70 -19.10 -5.55
N LYS A 395 -0.53 -17.90 -6.15
CA LYS A 395 -0.08 -17.76 -7.55
C LYS A 395 1.33 -18.32 -7.74
N ILE A 396 2.26 -17.97 -6.85
CA ILE A 396 3.64 -18.47 -6.88
C ILE A 396 3.65 -19.99 -6.76
N LYS A 397 2.96 -20.54 -5.76
CA LYS A 397 2.84 -21.98 -5.53
C LYS A 397 2.33 -22.71 -6.78
N THR A 398 1.24 -22.21 -7.38
CA THR A 398 0.66 -22.77 -8.60
C THR A 398 1.68 -22.82 -9.74
N TYR A 399 2.38 -21.71 -9.98
CA TYR A 399 3.43 -21.64 -10.99
C TYR A 399 4.57 -22.63 -10.71
N LEU A 400 5.05 -22.70 -9.47
CA LEU A 400 6.16 -23.59 -9.09
C LEU A 400 5.79 -25.07 -9.18
N CYS A 401 4.51 -25.42 -9.01
CA CYS A 401 4.00 -26.77 -9.27
C CYS A 401 4.05 -27.16 -10.75
N GLU A 402 3.73 -26.23 -11.65
CA GLU A 402 3.90 -26.45 -13.10
C GLU A 402 5.39 -26.59 -13.47
N VAL A 403 6.26 -25.81 -12.83
CA VAL A 403 7.71 -25.94 -13.00
C VAL A 403 8.18 -27.31 -12.49
N ASP A 404 7.79 -27.74 -11.29
CA ASP A 404 8.17 -29.06 -10.76
C ASP A 404 7.80 -30.19 -11.73
N THR A 405 6.59 -30.13 -12.31
CA THR A 405 6.12 -31.10 -13.32
C THR A 405 7.08 -31.24 -14.52
N LYS A 406 7.78 -30.15 -14.88
CA LYS A 406 8.73 -30.13 -16.00
C LYS A 406 10.16 -30.48 -15.60
N TYR A 407 10.53 -30.29 -14.33
CA TYR A 407 11.94 -30.32 -13.88
C TYR A 407 12.25 -31.36 -12.80
N GLY A 408 11.32 -32.26 -12.48
CA GLY A 408 11.63 -33.42 -11.62
C GLY A 408 10.43 -34.16 -11.03
N SER A 409 9.28 -33.50 -10.93
CA SER A 409 8.04 -34.03 -10.34
C SER A 409 8.20 -34.51 -8.89
N SER A 410 9.13 -33.93 -8.15
CA SER A 410 9.50 -34.37 -6.80
C SER A 410 8.60 -33.77 -5.71
N TYR A 411 7.87 -32.69 -6.03
CA TYR A 411 7.11 -31.89 -5.08
C TYR A 411 5.59 -31.88 -5.35
N GLN A 412 5.12 -32.77 -6.22
CA GLN A 412 3.69 -32.87 -6.59
C GLN A 412 2.75 -33.08 -5.40
N GLN A 413 3.22 -33.72 -4.33
CA GLN A 413 2.45 -33.88 -3.09
C GLN A 413 2.09 -32.56 -2.40
N TYR A 414 2.83 -31.48 -2.67
CA TYR A 414 2.55 -30.15 -2.15
C TYR A 414 1.61 -29.34 -3.06
N CYS A 415 1.29 -29.87 -4.24
CA CYS A 415 0.56 -29.18 -5.31
C CYS A 415 -0.94 -29.53 -5.39
N ALA A 416 -1.39 -30.45 -4.53
CA ALA A 416 -2.78 -30.90 -4.42
C ALA A 416 -3.67 -29.93 -3.62
#